data_AF-A0A0M3HES7-F1
#
_entry.id   AF-A0A0M3HES7-F1
#
_cell.length_a   1.000
_cell.length_b   1.000
_cell.length_c   1.000
_cell.angle_alpha   90.00
_cell.angle_beta   90.00
_cell.angle_gamma   90.00
#
_symmetry.space_group_name_H-M   'P 1'
#
loop_
_entity.id
_entity.type
_entity.pdbx_description
1 polymer ?
#
loop_
_entity_poly.entity_id
_entity_poly.type
_entity_poly.pdbx_seq_one_letter_code
_entity_poly.pdbx_strand_id
1 'polypeptide(L)'
;MLFAVMSMEGPLSKWTNVVHGWQYRWFVLSNEALCYYTSRDKMLKRQQRGCIRLRGAVIGIDAENTSLFTLTVDGKTFHMQGRDEKERDSWVRALEAVIHQCSGYYRPPAQSSAVNNLNAKIVEADKQLQNMISEVCRFTSPFQISTFLIVTYSLTNKESLSLD
;
A
#
# COMPACT_ATOMS: atom_id res chain seq x y z
N MET A 1 -5.80 6.94 24.89
CA MET A 1 -5.45 6.75 23.46
C MET A 1 -4.52 7.86 23.06
N LEU A 2 -3.24 7.57 22.84
CA LEU A 2 -2.30 8.54 22.26
C LEU A 2 -2.57 8.58 20.76
N PHE A 3 -3.11 9.69 20.25
CA PHE A 3 -3.16 9.92 18.82
C PHE A 3 -1.71 9.96 18.32
N ALA A 4 -1.31 8.99 17.52
CA ALA A 4 -0.01 9.00 16.88
C ALA A 4 0.08 10.30 16.06
N VAL A 5 1.00 11.19 16.44
CA VAL A 5 1.31 12.39 15.66
C VAL A 5 1.82 11.89 14.31
N MET A 6 1.05 12.07 13.24
CA MET A 6 1.52 11.74 11.88
C MET A 6 2.46 12.87 11.44
N SER A 7 3.70 12.85 11.93
CA SER A 7 4.73 13.81 11.54
C SER A 7 5.58 13.24 10.42
N MET A 8 5.15 13.44 9.17
CA MET A 8 6.02 13.25 8.01
C MET A 8 6.75 14.57 7.74
N GLU A 9 8.07 14.53 7.63
CA GLU A 9 8.86 15.67 7.19
C GLU A 9 9.84 15.25 6.12
N GLY A 10 10.22 16.19 5.27
CA GLY A 10 11.20 15.92 4.24
C GLY A 10 11.12 16.90 3.08
N PRO A 11 11.97 16.68 2.07
CA PRO A 11 12.04 17.58 0.95
C PRO A 11 11.05 17.26 -0.16
N LEU A 12 10.56 18.31 -0.81
CA LEU A 12 9.84 18.23 -2.07
C LEU A 12 10.21 19.43 -2.96
N SER A 13 10.12 19.22 -4.26
CA SER A 13 10.17 20.30 -5.24
C SER A 13 8.79 20.94 -5.34
N LYS A 14 8.71 22.25 -5.13
CA LYS A 14 7.47 23.02 -5.23
C LYS A 14 7.56 24.01 -6.38
N TRP A 15 6.55 24.03 -7.25
CA TRP A 15 6.43 25.08 -8.26
C TRP A 15 6.15 26.44 -7.61
N THR A 16 6.88 27.47 -8.04
CA THR A 16 6.77 28.82 -7.49
C THR A 16 6.12 29.80 -8.48
N ASN A 17 6.75 30.02 -9.62
CA ASN A 17 6.23 30.81 -10.74
C ASN A 17 7.06 30.51 -12.00
N VAL A 18 6.67 31.08 -13.15
CA VAL A 18 7.39 30.91 -14.42
C VAL A 18 8.84 31.41 -14.40
N VAL A 19 9.16 32.37 -13.52
CA VAL A 19 10.51 32.95 -13.43
C VAL A 19 11.45 32.06 -12.63
N HIS A 20 10.98 31.49 -11.52
CA HIS A 20 11.81 30.73 -10.57
C HIS A 20 11.60 29.21 -10.68
N GLY A 21 10.56 28.77 -11.38
CA GLY A 21 10.23 27.38 -11.65
C GLY A 21 10.03 26.53 -10.40
N TRP A 22 10.54 25.30 -10.46
CA TRP A 22 10.59 24.34 -9.37
C TRP A 22 11.66 24.71 -8.36
N GLN A 23 11.30 24.73 -7.08
CA GLN A 23 12.19 25.09 -5.99
C GLN A 23 12.14 24.05 -4.89
N TYR A 24 13.30 23.63 -4.42
CA TYR A 24 13.40 22.75 -3.27
C TYR A 24 12.89 23.45 -2.01
N ARG A 25 12.04 22.76 -1.26
CA ARG A 25 11.49 23.22 0.01
C ARG A 25 11.44 22.06 1.00
N TRP A 26 11.68 22.37 2.28
CA TRP A 26 11.51 21.41 3.36
C TRP A 26 10.07 21.50 3.85
N PHE A 27 9.35 20.38 3.82
CA PHE A 27 7.97 20.25 4.24
C PHE A 27 7.88 19.53 5.57
N VAL A 28 6.91 19.96 6.37
CA VAL A 28 6.55 19.35 7.65
C VAL A 28 5.04 19.20 7.66
N LEU A 29 4.58 17.95 7.65
CA LEU A 29 3.19 17.59 7.82
C LEU A 29 2.88 17.52 9.31
N SER A 30 1.85 18.24 9.72
CA SER A 30 1.25 18.20 11.05
C SER A 30 -0.18 17.66 10.95
N ASN A 31 -0.82 17.42 12.10
CA ASN A 31 -2.17 16.82 12.16
C ASN A 31 -3.28 17.63 11.48
N GLU A 32 -3.04 18.88 11.10
CA GLU A 32 -4.04 19.75 10.46
C GLU A 32 -3.52 20.53 9.24
N ALA A 33 -2.20 20.57 9.05
CA ALA A 33 -1.59 21.48 8.10
C ALA A 33 -0.25 20.96 7.57
N LEU A 34 0.06 21.36 6.34
CA LEU A 34 1.35 21.14 5.69
C LEU A 34 2.11 22.47 5.62
N CYS A 35 3.14 22.61 6.45
CA CYS A 35 3.98 23.81 6.47
C CYS A 35 5.28 23.58 5.71
N TYR A 36 5.83 24.65 5.11
CA TYR A 36 7.07 24.57 4.34
C TYR A 36 8.05 25.72 4.60
N TYR A 37 9.32 25.39 4.38
CA TYR A 37 10.48 26.22 4.69
C TYR A 37 11.42 26.26 3.48
N THR A 38 12.22 27.30 3.36
CA THR A 38 13.18 27.40 2.25
C THR A 38 14.32 26.38 2.35
N SER A 39 14.61 25.88 3.57
CA SER A 39 15.55 24.78 3.83
C SER A 39 15.27 24.14 5.20
N ARG A 40 15.94 23.01 5.48
CA ARG A 40 15.88 22.35 6.80
C ARG A 40 16.41 23.25 7.92
N ASP A 41 17.49 23.98 7.70
CA ASP A 41 18.05 24.92 8.70
C ASP A 41 17.04 26.01 9.09
N LYS A 42 16.27 26.48 8.10
CA LYS A 42 15.21 27.47 8.31
C LYS A 42 14.05 26.87 9.10
N MET A 43 13.74 25.59 8.89
CA MET A 43 12.80 24.84 9.72
C MET A 43 13.28 24.75 11.17
N LEU A 44 14.55 24.38 11.42
CA LEU A 44 15.11 24.29 12.77
C LEU A 44 15.08 25.64 13.50
N LYS A 45 15.26 26.74 12.76
CA LYS A 45 15.13 28.12 13.25
C LYS A 45 13.68 28.62 13.32
N ARG A 46 12.69 27.76 13.02
CA ARG A 46 11.25 28.06 12.96
C ARG A 46 10.89 29.23 12.03
N GLN A 47 11.67 29.45 10.98
CA GLN A 47 11.45 30.50 9.98
C GLN A 47 10.53 30.00 8.86
N GLN A 48 9.24 29.84 9.18
CA GLN A 48 8.22 29.33 8.27
C GLN A 48 8.01 30.25 7.06
N ARG A 49 7.98 29.67 5.86
CA ARG A 49 7.70 30.41 4.63
C ARG A 49 6.21 30.44 4.31
N GLY A 50 5.50 29.34 4.54
CA GLY A 50 4.07 29.22 4.33
C GLY A 50 3.51 27.96 4.97
N CYS A 51 2.18 27.93 5.14
CA CYS A 51 1.49 26.74 5.61
C CYS A 51 0.11 26.60 4.96
N ILE A 52 -0.26 25.35 4.69
CA ILE A 52 -1.46 24.97 3.94
C ILE A 52 -2.35 24.20 4.91
N ARG A 53 -3.55 24.70 5.20
CA ARG A 53 -4.53 23.94 6.00
C ARG A 53 -5.08 22.80 5.15
N LEU A 54 -5.15 21.61 5.72
CA LEU A 54 -5.51 20.40 4.98
C LEU A 54 -7.01 20.08 5.05
N ARG A 55 -7.78 20.77 5.88
CA ARG A 55 -9.22 20.61 5.94
C ARG A 55 -9.86 21.00 4.60
N GLY A 56 -10.51 20.04 3.95
CA GLY A 56 -11.13 20.25 2.64
C GLY A 56 -10.14 20.33 1.47
N ALA A 57 -8.86 19.99 1.70
CA ALA A 57 -7.90 19.90 0.62
C ALA A 57 -8.15 18.64 -0.24
N VAL A 58 -7.86 18.74 -1.53
CA VAL A 58 -7.99 17.66 -2.51
C VAL A 58 -6.62 17.41 -3.13
N ILE A 59 -6.24 16.13 -3.24
CA ILE A 59 -4.99 15.72 -3.87
C ILE A 59 -5.29 15.24 -5.29
N GLY A 60 -4.49 15.70 -6.25
CA GLY A 60 -4.51 15.20 -7.62
C GLY A 60 -3.18 14.52 -7.97
N ILE A 61 -3.22 13.33 -8.55
CA ILE A 61 -2.04 12.61 -9.02
C ILE A 61 -1.99 12.74 -10.55
N ASP A 62 -0.79 12.96 -11.08
CA ASP A 62 -0.57 13.03 -12.52
C ASP A 62 -0.40 11.61 -13.10
N ALA A 63 -1.05 11.33 -14.23
CA ALA A 63 -1.03 10.01 -14.88
C ALA A 63 0.24 9.76 -15.70
N GLU A 64 0.90 10.83 -16.17
CA GLU A 64 2.08 10.75 -17.03
C GLU A 64 3.37 10.92 -16.22
N ASN A 65 3.37 11.83 -15.23
CA ASN A 65 4.49 12.08 -14.36
C ASN A 65 4.28 11.45 -12.98
N THR A 66 4.82 10.25 -12.80
CA THR A 66 4.69 9.45 -11.57
C THR A 66 5.32 10.09 -10.33
N SER A 67 6.12 11.15 -10.47
CA SER A 67 6.70 11.90 -9.34
C SER A 67 5.88 13.13 -8.93
N LEU A 68 4.93 13.56 -9.76
CA LEU A 68 4.18 14.80 -9.58
C LEU A 68 2.83 14.56 -8.91
N PHE A 69 2.47 15.47 -8.00
CA PHE A 69 1.14 15.56 -7.45
C PHE A 69 0.77 17.02 -7.19
N THR A 70 -0.52 17.26 -6.99
CA THR A 70 -1.07 18.57 -6.68
C THR A 70 -1.87 18.53 -5.39
N LEU A 71 -1.82 19.62 -4.65
CA LEU A 71 -2.65 19.84 -3.47
C LEU A 71 -3.49 21.09 -3.73
N THR A 72 -4.81 20.92 -3.80
CA THR A 72 -5.75 22.02 -4.04
C THR A 72 -6.58 22.29 -2.80
N VAL A 73 -6.60 23.54 -2.33
CA VAL A 73 -7.41 23.99 -1.19
C VAL A 73 -7.87 25.42 -1.41
N ASP A 74 -9.13 25.72 -1.09
CA ASP A 74 -9.72 27.06 -1.22
C ASP A 74 -9.48 27.71 -2.60
N GLY A 75 -9.56 26.91 -3.68
CA GLY A 75 -9.32 27.36 -5.05
C GLY A 75 -7.84 27.62 -5.42
N LYS A 76 -6.89 27.31 -4.53
CA LYS A 76 -5.45 27.42 -4.79
C LYS A 76 -4.84 26.04 -4.99
N THR A 77 -4.11 25.87 -6.09
CA THR A 77 -3.40 24.62 -6.43
C THR A 77 -1.90 24.77 -6.22
N PHE A 78 -1.33 23.83 -5.47
CA PHE A 78 0.10 23.73 -5.21
C PHE A 78 0.66 22.52 -5.94
N HIS A 79 1.54 22.74 -6.92
CA HIS A 79 2.23 21.67 -7.62
C HIS A 79 3.49 21.25 -6.86
N MET A 80 3.61 19.94 -6.66
CA MET A 80 4.60 19.31 -5.80
C MET A 80 5.20 18.11 -6.54
N GLN A 81 6.48 17.87 -6.32
CA GLN A 81 7.19 16.77 -6.96
C GLN A 81 8.13 16.11 -5.95
N GLY A 82 8.01 14.78 -5.83
CA GLY A 82 8.96 13.92 -5.12
C GLY A 82 10.17 13.57 -5.99
N ARG A 83 11.20 12.96 -5.39
CA ARG A 83 12.37 12.45 -6.14
C ARG A 83 12.00 11.28 -7.04
N ASP A 84 11.06 10.46 -6.60
CA ASP A 84 10.54 9.30 -7.32
C ASP A 84 9.07 9.05 -6.95
N GLU A 85 8.49 8.06 -7.63
CA GLU A 85 7.12 7.58 -7.39
C GLU A 85 6.90 7.10 -5.94
N LYS A 86 7.90 6.47 -5.32
CA LYS A 86 7.78 5.95 -3.96
C LYS A 86 7.67 7.07 -2.94
N GLU A 87 8.48 8.12 -3.09
CA GLU A 87 8.43 9.31 -2.26
C GLU A 87 7.12 10.08 -2.47
N ARG A 88 6.69 10.25 -3.73
CA ARG A 88 5.37 10.81 -4.08
C ARG A 88 4.25 10.06 -3.38
N ASP A 89 4.21 8.73 -3.49
CA ASP A 89 3.23 7.87 -2.84
C ASP A 89 3.22 8.03 -1.31
N SER A 90 4.40 8.05 -0.71
CA SER A 90 4.53 8.22 0.74
C SER A 90 3.92 9.54 1.21
N TRP A 91 4.19 10.63 0.48
CA TRP A 91 3.64 11.95 0.78
C TRP A 91 2.13 12.00 0.56
N VAL A 92 1.64 11.46 -0.55
CA VAL A 92 0.21 11.39 -0.86
C VAL A 92 -0.53 10.63 0.24
N ARG A 93 -0.10 9.42 0.59
CA ARG A 93 -0.75 8.62 1.65
C ARG A 93 -0.79 9.34 2.99
N ALA A 94 0.30 10.01 3.37
CA ALA A 94 0.36 10.76 4.62
C ALA A 94 -0.59 11.97 4.61
N LEU A 95 -0.63 12.71 3.50
CA LEU A 95 -1.54 13.85 3.33
C LEU A 95 -3.01 13.41 3.32
N GLU A 96 -3.35 12.35 2.59
CA GLU A 96 -4.69 11.77 2.57
C GLU A 96 -5.15 11.40 3.99
N ALA A 97 -4.30 10.71 4.75
CA ALA A 97 -4.62 10.33 6.13
C ALA A 97 -4.97 11.56 6.99
N VAL A 98 -4.20 12.64 6.89
CA VAL A 98 -4.45 13.88 7.64
C VAL A 98 -5.70 14.62 7.14
N ILE A 99 -5.88 14.75 5.82
CA ILE A 99 -7.08 15.37 5.22
C ILE A 99 -8.34 14.64 5.67
N HIS A 100 -8.32 13.30 5.63
CA HIS A 100 -9.41 12.47 6.09
C HIS A 100 -9.70 12.66 7.58
N GLN A 101 -8.67 12.73 8.43
CA GLN A 101 -8.85 13.03 9.86
C GLN A 101 -9.48 14.42 10.09
N CYS A 102 -9.03 15.45 9.35
CA CYS A 102 -9.54 16.82 9.45
C CYS A 102 -10.99 16.97 8.98
N SER A 103 -11.46 16.08 8.09
CA SER A 103 -12.82 16.10 7.56
C SER A 103 -13.89 15.69 8.58
N GLY A 104 -13.50 15.11 9.72
CA GLY A 104 -14.43 14.64 10.76
C GLY A 104 -15.16 13.33 10.41
N TYR A 105 -14.95 12.77 9.22
CA TYR A 105 -15.51 11.49 8.80
C TYR A 105 -14.65 10.27 9.19
N TYR A 106 -13.54 10.47 9.89
CA TYR A 106 -12.72 9.35 10.36
C TYR A 106 -13.38 8.65 11.57
N ARG A 107 -14.41 7.86 11.27
CA ARG A 107 -14.60 6.59 11.95
C ARG A 107 -13.47 5.71 11.40
N PRO A 108 -12.44 5.30 12.17
CA PRO A 108 -11.59 4.22 11.70
C PRO A 108 -12.54 3.12 11.22
N PRO A 109 -12.32 2.48 10.07
CA PRO A 109 -13.17 1.36 9.69
C PRO A 109 -13.07 0.39 10.86
N ALA A 110 -14.10 0.38 11.71
CA ALA A 110 -14.27 -0.64 12.72
C ALA A 110 -14.24 -1.89 11.88
N GLN A 111 -13.19 -2.71 12.03
CA GLN A 111 -12.93 -3.88 11.18
C GLN A 111 -14.27 -4.51 10.86
N SER A 112 -14.79 -4.23 9.68
CA SER A 112 -16.20 -4.49 9.46
C SER A 112 -16.32 -6.00 9.47
N SER A 113 -17.42 -6.53 10.01
CA SER A 113 -17.67 -7.97 9.95
C SER A 113 -17.44 -8.49 8.53
N ALA A 114 -17.74 -7.69 7.49
CA ALA A 114 -17.39 -7.96 6.10
C ALA A 114 -15.88 -8.16 5.83
N VAL A 115 -15.00 -7.27 6.29
CA VAL A 115 -13.54 -7.43 6.12
C VAL A 115 -13.01 -8.63 6.90
N ASN A 116 -13.52 -8.85 8.12
CA ASN A 116 -13.15 -10.03 8.92
C ASN A 116 -13.63 -11.33 8.27
N ASN A 117 -14.83 -11.32 7.66
CA ASN A 117 -15.36 -12.45 6.91
C ASN A 117 -14.56 -12.71 5.64
N LEU A 118 -14.08 -11.67 4.94
CA LEU A 118 -13.22 -11.82 3.78
C LEU A 118 -11.86 -12.41 4.17
N ASN A 119 -11.24 -11.90 5.24
CA ASN A 119 -9.99 -12.46 5.76
C ASN A 119 -10.15 -13.92 6.20
N ALA A 120 -11.25 -14.25 6.87
CA ALA A 120 -11.55 -15.64 7.23
C ALA A 120 -11.70 -16.54 6.00
N LYS A 121 -12.39 -16.07 4.95
CA LYS A 121 -12.51 -16.80 3.67
C LYS A 121 -11.17 -16.99 2.97
N ILE A 122 -10.27 -16.00 3.03
CA ILE A 122 -8.91 -16.11 2.47
C ILE A 122 -8.13 -17.19 3.20
N VAL A 123 -8.19 -17.21 4.54
CA VAL A 123 -7.52 -18.22 5.37
C VAL A 123 -8.11 -19.62 5.14
N GLU A 124 -9.44 -19.72 5.01
CA GLU A 124 -10.11 -20.99 4.69
C GLU A 124 -9.67 -21.52 3.32
N ALA A 125 -9.61 -20.65 2.31
CA ALA A 125 -9.16 -21.01 0.97
C ALA A 125 -7.68 -21.46 0.97
N ASP A 126 -6.80 -20.79 1.71
CA ASP A 126 -5.41 -21.20 1.86
C ASP A 126 -5.29 -22.58 2.51
N LYS A 127 -6.06 -22.85 3.56
CA LYS A 127 -6.14 -24.16 4.21
C LYS A 127 -6.63 -25.25 3.25
N GLN A 128 -7.64 -24.96 2.44
CA GLN A 128 -8.15 -25.91 1.44
C GLN A 128 -7.07 -26.23 0.39
N LEU A 129 -6.35 -25.23 -0.10
CA LEU A 129 -5.24 -25.42 -1.03
C LEU A 129 -4.14 -26.29 -0.42
N GLN A 130 -3.74 -26.02 0.84
CA GLN A 130 -2.74 -26.83 1.55
C GLN A 130 -3.16 -28.30 1.71
N ASN A 131 -4.44 -28.56 1.97
CA ASN A 131 -4.95 -29.91 2.07
C ASN A 131 -4.88 -30.64 0.72
N MET A 132 -5.31 -29.99 -0.37
CA MET A 132 -5.21 -30.57 -1.72
C MET A 132 -3.76 -30.84 -2.11
N ILE A 133 -2.84 -29.92 -1.79
CA ILE A 133 -1.40 -30.11 -2.03
C ILE A 133 -0.89 -31.32 -1.23
N SER A 134 -1.28 -31.45 0.04
CA SER A 134 -0.89 -32.59 0.89
C SER A 134 -1.39 -33.92 0.33
N GLU A 135 -2.62 -33.97 -0.17
CA GLU A 135 -3.18 -35.17 -0.82
C GLU A 135 -2.39 -35.54 -2.08
N VAL A 136 -2.15 -34.59 -2.98
CA VAL A 136 -1.35 -34.81 -4.19
C VAL A 136 0.04 -35.30 -3.83
N CYS A 137 0.72 -34.67 -2.86
CA CYS A 137 2.04 -35.09 -2.42
C CYS A 137 2.07 -36.52 -1.83
N ARG A 138 0.99 -37.00 -1.21
CA ARG A 138 0.89 -38.39 -0.73
C ARG A 138 0.80 -39.37 -1.90
N PHE A 139 -0.01 -39.05 -2.91
CA PHE A 139 -0.17 -39.89 -4.12
C PHE A 139 1.05 -39.85 -5.03
N THR A 140 1.80 -38.75 -5.04
CA THR A 140 3.05 -38.63 -5.80
C THR A 140 4.28 -39.09 -5.01
N SER A 141 4.11 -39.63 -3.81
CA SER A 141 5.24 -40.15 -3.05
C SER A 141 5.85 -41.35 -3.79
N PRO A 142 7.19 -41.43 -3.95
CA PRO A 142 7.84 -42.51 -4.70
C PRO A 142 7.45 -43.90 -4.20
N PHE A 143 7.18 -44.02 -2.90
CA PHE A 143 6.75 -45.26 -2.25
C PHE A 143 5.34 -45.69 -2.66
N GLN A 144 4.38 -44.77 -2.80
CA GLN A 144 3.01 -45.09 -3.19
C GLN A 144 2.89 -45.34 -4.70
N ILE A 145 3.60 -44.58 -5.55
CA ILE A 145 3.64 -44.84 -7.01
C ILE A 145 4.21 -46.23 -7.29
N SER A 146 5.30 -46.60 -6.61
CA SER A 146 5.90 -47.94 -6.74
C SER A 146 4.92 -49.04 -6.32
N THR A 147 4.22 -48.86 -5.20
CA THR A 147 3.20 -49.82 -4.74
C THR A 147 2.04 -49.95 -5.73
N PHE A 148 1.56 -48.83 -6.30
CA PHE A 148 0.47 -48.85 -7.27
C PHE A 148 0.87 -49.53 -8.59
N LEU A 149 2.09 -49.29 -9.09
CA LEU A 149 2.65 -49.99 -10.25
C LEU A 149 2.85 -51.50 -10.00
N ILE A 150 3.33 -51.88 -8.81
CA ILE A 150 3.53 -53.30 -8.45
C ILE A 150 2.18 -54.03 -8.37
N VAL A 151 1.16 -53.43 -7.75
CA VAL A 151 -0.17 -54.02 -7.62
C VAL A 151 -0.86 -54.15 -8.98
N THR A 152 -0.83 -53.11 -9.80
CA THR A 152 -1.42 -53.14 -11.15
C THR A 152 -0.74 -54.17 -12.08
N TYR A 153 0.59 -54.26 -12.04
CA TYR A 153 1.35 -55.29 -12.77
C TYR A 153 1.06 -56.72 -12.29
N SER A 154 0.85 -56.91 -10.99
CA SER A 154 0.53 -58.22 -10.42
C SER A 154 -0.90 -58.68 -10.75
N LEU A 155 -1.84 -57.75 -10.88
CA LEU A 155 -3.22 -58.05 -11.27
C LEU A 155 -3.32 -58.41 -12.76
N THR A 156 -2.62 -57.69 -13.63
CA THR A 156 -2.56 -58.01 -15.07
C THR A 156 -1.91 -59.36 -15.35
N ASN A 157 -0.90 -59.76 -14.56
CA ASN A 157 -0.28 -61.09 -14.69
C ASN A 157 -1.08 -62.25 -14.07
N LYS A 158 -2.08 -61.98 -13.21
CA LYS A 158 -2.97 -63.03 -12.70
C LYS A 158 -4.10 -63.35 -13.68
N GLU A 159 -4.56 -62.37 -14.45
CA GLU A 159 -5.58 -62.57 -15.50
C GLU A 159 -5.02 -63.30 -16.73
N SER A 160 -3.71 -63.24 -16.98
CA SER A 160 -3.06 -63.94 -18.10
C SER A 160 -2.74 -65.41 -17.84
N LEU A 161 -2.85 -65.90 -16.60
CA LEU A 161 -2.58 -67.31 -16.22
C LEU A 161 -3.86 -68.13 -15.97
N SER A 162 -5.04 -67.54 -16.19
CA SER A 162 -6.34 -68.22 -16.07
C SER A 162 -7.03 -68.51 -17.41
N LEU A 163 -6.32 -68.32 -18.52
CA LEU A 163 -6.78 -68.62 -19.88
C LEU A 163 -5.78 -69.57 -20.56
N ASP A 164 -5.73 -70.81 -20.08
CA ASP A 164 -5.25 -72.00 -20.82
C ASP A 164 -5.93 -73.26 -20.23
#